data_AF-A0A7W8R135-F1
#
_entry.id   AF-A0A7W8R135-F1
#
_cell.length_a   1.000
_cell.length_b   1.000
_cell.length_c   1.000
_cell.angle_alpha   90.00
_cell.angle_beta   90.00
_cell.angle_gamma   90.00
#
_symmetry.space_group_name_H-M   'P 1'
#
loop_
_entity.id
_entity.type
_entity.pdbx_description
1 polymer ?
#
loop_
_entity_poly.entity_id
_entity_poly.type
_entity_poly.pdbx_seq_one_letter_code
_entity_poly.pdbx_strand_id
1 'polypeptide(L)'
;MNTIKLWSLLLLLGPIYVTAQQDLTGIWRIQEMKSFKGPQYSNGLPTKMKILQTNNMISFEVTEIVGTSDKDSTYTRELQIGYDKINEIKTVLGKKRTVVFFWDKKRNLWVRETVIYDKQESTKQERRITEEVTTEDKKLFISKKSELLDGKDDDNDFTMLGVYEKVSAEQLAAESAKGRGIAFAKNINWEQIKAKAKKENKYIFIDCYATWCGPCKMMDKEVLSLNMVGDVINKDFISIKVQVDSTKNDTKDIKLFSRFARQLEKEYSINALPSYLIFSSEGKPLHKIVGQNNPSTFLLKVNEAKDSDKQLYTLFNMVKTKRVPYSEYSVIAKKLKNQFEEKELALQVMREYMDGYINKLPETELLKREYIDIARQNMKLMKPTDKMFAVILKNQAKIDSLLKSTPIGEWENSWSYTFINRVLLLTIAGPRFEAAKKNSQTPDWGQIENDLGKVVDKERAKSVRMETQLYWYGSFKLGNNWNEYIKIAVQRLGQKDHMYIEPNEIDAYCDAIMKYSDDTALLNQALEWISRAEGIGRTWSESYKGVKGVFSPSWVYMMMRKTKADLFFRLGRKKDAIDLYRCIIGNWELVDDGALKYFAESMAKILNNEKVWEEARASLTK
;
A
#
# COMPACT_ATOMS: atom_id res chain seq x y z
N MET A 1 -44.85 35.64 -18.52
CA MET A 1 -44.51 36.01 -19.90
C MET A 1 -42.99 36.08 -20.00
N ASN A 2 -42.45 35.23 -20.90
CA ASN A 2 -41.16 35.22 -21.59
C ASN A 2 -39.86 35.19 -20.73
N THR A 3 -39.22 34.04 -20.48
CA THR A 3 -38.32 33.24 -21.35
C THR A 3 -37.18 34.03 -22.02
N ILE A 4 -35.93 33.73 -21.66
CA ILE A 4 -34.93 33.01 -22.49
C ILE A 4 -33.74 32.58 -21.60
N LYS A 5 -33.36 31.30 -21.75
CA LYS A 5 -32.19 30.62 -21.15
C LYS A 5 -30.89 31.07 -21.82
N LEU A 6 -29.77 31.01 -21.11
CA LEU A 6 -28.51 30.49 -21.66
C LEU A 6 -27.54 30.03 -20.56
N TRP A 7 -27.62 28.73 -20.30
CA TRP A 7 -26.50 27.91 -19.86
C TRP A 7 -25.49 27.81 -21.00
N SER A 8 -24.25 28.27 -20.81
CA SER A 8 -23.05 27.79 -21.53
C SER A 8 -21.82 28.65 -21.23
N LEU A 9 -21.03 28.26 -20.23
CA LEU A 9 -19.57 28.48 -20.20
C LEU A 9 -18.95 27.59 -19.10
N LEU A 10 -19.14 26.29 -19.28
CA LEU A 10 -18.52 25.24 -18.48
C LEU A 10 -18.11 24.16 -19.47
N LEU A 11 -17.03 24.42 -20.21
CA LEU A 11 -16.31 23.46 -21.06
C LEU A 11 -15.04 24.15 -21.56
N LEU A 12 -13.90 23.84 -20.94
CA LEU A 12 -12.59 23.65 -21.59
C LEU A 12 -11.51 23.41 -20.52
N LEU A 13 -11.70 22.40 -19.69
CA LEU A 13 -10.66 21.52 -19.14
C LEU A 13 -11.45 20.32 -18.61
N GLY A 14 -11.74 19.38 -19.51
CA GLY A 14 -12.30 18.09 -19.12
C GLY A 14 -11.40 17.46 -18.05
N PRO A 15 -11.95 16.64 -17.13
CA PRO A 15 -11.12 15.89 -16.22
C PRO A 15 -10.13 15.10 -17.06
N ILE A 16 -8.82 15.25 -16.80
CA ILE A 16 -7.85 14.27 -17.26
C ILE A 16 -8.18 13.01 -16.47
N TYR A 17 -9.12 12.22 -16.99
CA TYR A 17 -9.31 10.85 -16.56
C TYR A 17 -8.02 10.14 -16.94
N VAL A 18 -7.19 9.86 -15.93
CA VAL A 18 -6.27 8.74 -16.03
C VAL A 18 -7.18 7.53 -16.21
N THR A 19 -7.34 7.08 -17.46
CA THR A 19 -8.18 5.93 -17.77
C THR A 19 -7.53 4.71 -17.16
N ALA A 20 -8.05 4.28 -16.02
CA ALA A 20 -7.69 3.01 -15.43
C ALA A 20 -8.03 1.91 -16.43
N GLN A 21 -7.10 0.99 -16.65
CA GLN A 21 -7.29 -0.19 -17.48
C GLN A 21 -8.55 -0.93 -17.01
N GLN A 22 -9.47 -1.21 -17.94
CA GLN A 22 -10.72 -1.88 -17.60
C GLN A 22 -10.45 -3.30 -17.08
N ASP A 23 -11.08 -3.68 -15.98
CA ASP A 23 -11.02 -5.03 -15.43
C ASP A 23 -12.11 -5.91 -16.06
N LEU A 24 -11.68 -6.84 -16.91
CA LEU A 24 -12.57 -7.78 -17.58
C LEU A 24 -12.96 -8.97 -16.68
N THR A 25 -12.40 -9.07 -15.47
CA THR A 25 -12.57 -10.25 -14.61
C THR A 25 -14.03 -10.46 -14.20
N GLY A 26 -14.53 -11.67 -14.44
CA GLY A 26 -15.89 -12.04 -14.11
C GLY A 26 -16.42 -13.20 -14.93
N ILE A 27 -17.67 -13.59 -14.64
CA ILE A 27 -18.45 -14.51 -15.46
C ILE A 27 -19.43 -13.67 -16.27
N TRP A 28 -19.45 -13.88 -17.58
CA TRP A 28 -20.17 -13.11 -18.56
C TRP A 28 -21.09 -14.04 -19.33
N ARG A 29 -22.34 -13.60 -19.55
CA ARG A 29 -23.31 -14.31 -20.39
C ARG A 29 -23.74 -13.44 -21.54
N ILE A 30 -23.77 -14.00 -22.73
CA ILE A 30 -24.27 -13.29 -23.91
C ILE A 30 -25.75 -12.97 -23.71
N GLN A 31 -26.12 -11.73 -23.97
CA GLN A 31 -27.51 -11.26 -24.00
C GLN A 31 -27.97 -11.06 -25.43
N GLU A 32 -27.09 -10.49 -26.25
CA GLU A 32 -27.37 -10.19 -27.64
C GLU A 32 -26.15 -10.50 -28.51
N MET A 33 -26.42 -11.04 -29.70
CA MET A 33 -25.44 -11.18 -30.77
C MET A 33 -26.02 -10.59 -32.05
N LYS A 34 -25.29 -9.65 -32.65
CA LYS A 34 -25.69 -9.01 -33.90
C LYS A 34 -24.59 -9.18 -34.95
N SER A 35 -24.95 -9.74 -36.10
CA SER A 35 -24.07 -9.78 -37.28
C SER A 35 -24.38 -8.59 -38.18
N PHE A 36 -23.34 -7.92 -38.68
CA PHE A 36 -23.43 -6.77 -39.59
C PHE A 36 -22.99 -7.10 -41.01
N LYS A 37 -22.03 -8.04 -41.17
CA LYS A 37 -21.52 -8.54 -42.45
C LYS A 37 -21.12 -10.02 -42.28
N GLY A 38 -21.29 -10.84 -43.32
CA GLY A 38 -20.88 -12.25 -43.35
C GLY A 38 -21.91 -13.23 -42.74
N PRO A 39 -21.69 -14.54 -42.92
CA PRO A 39 -22.59 -15.58 -42.42
C PRO A 39 -22.70 -15.52 -40.89
N GLN A 40 -23.91 -15.75 -40.36
CA GLN A 40 -24.18 -15.68 -38.91
C GLN A 40 -23.31 -16.64 -38.06
N TYR A 41 -22.71 -17.66 -38.69
CA TYR A 41 -22.13 -18.81 -38.01
C TYR A 41 -20.60 -18.98 -38.19
N SER A 42 -19.88 -18.03 -38.80
CA SER A 42 -18.42 -18.18 -38.97
C SER A 42 -17.64 -17.78 -37.69
N ASN A 43 -17.55 -18.72 -36.74
CA ASN A 43 -16.77 -18.74 -35.48
C ASN A 43 -17.30 -17.86 -34.32
N GLY A 44 -18.51 -18.24 -33.87
CA GLY A 44 -19.36 -17.54 -32.91
C GLY A 44 -18.71 -17.10 -31.59
N LEU A 45 -19.30 -16.06 -31.04
CA LEU A 45 -19.01 -15.55 -29.71
C LEU A 45 -19.49 -16.55 -28.63
N PRO A 46 -18.78 -16.70 -27.49
CA PRO A 46 -19.22 -17.56 -26.40
C PRO A 46 -20.62 -17.23 -25.89
N THR A 47 -21.42 -18.25 -25.53
CA THR A 47 -22.65 -17.99 -24.76
C THR A 47 -22.33 -17.64 -23.32
N LYS A 48 -21.29 -18.28 -22.75
CA LYS A 48 -20.78 -18.04 -21.41
C LYS A 48 -19.26 -18.00 -21.43
N MET A 49 -18.71 -17.00 -20.74
CA MET A 49 -17.27 -16.82 -20.60
C MET A 49 -16.90 -16.49 -19.17
N LYS A 50 -15.85 -17.12 -18.66
CA LYS A 50 -15.21 -16.72 -17.42
C LYS A 50 -13.84 -16.16 -17.75
N ILE A 51 -13.62 -14.91 -17.34
CA ILE A 51 -12.40 -14.16 -17.60
C ILE A 51 -11.67 -13.96 -16.28
N LEU A 52 -10.37 -14.27 -16.26
CA LEU A 52 -9.45 -13.91 -15.19
C LEU A 52 -8.35 -13.02 -15.76
N GLN A 53 -8.30 -11.76 -15.33
CA GLN A 53 -7.29 -10.80 -15.76
C GLN A 53 -6.28 -10.54 -14.63
N THR A 54 -5.01 -10.57 -14.99
CA THR A 54 -3.90 -10.11 -14.15
C THR A 54 -3.17 -8.95 -14.84
N ASN A 55 -2.10 -8.43 -14.24
CA ASN A 55 -1.31 -7.37 -14.89
C ASN A 55 -0.61 -7.84 -16.18
N ASN A 56 -0.26 -9.13 -16.27
CA ASN A 56 0.62 -9.65 -17.33
C ASN A 56 -0.02 -10.79 -18.15
N MET A 57 -1.21 -11.27 -17.76
CA MET A 57 -1.86 -12.43 -18.38
C MET A 57 -3.38 -12.30 -18.28
N ILE A 58 -4.07 -12.78 -19.31
CA ILE A 58 -5.53 -12.97 -19.32
C ILE A 58 -5.87 -14.43 -19.65
N SER A 59 -6.79 -15.01 -18.88
CA SER A 59 -7.29 -16.37 -19.08
C SER A 59 -8.78 -16.35 -19.39
N PHE A 60 -9.18 -17.12 -20.40
CA PHE A 60 -10.55 -17.30 -20.85
C PHE A 60 -10.94 -18.77 -20.68
N GLU A 61 -11.95 -19.03 -19.86
CA GLU A 61 -12.64 -20.31 -19.77
C GLU A 61 -14.00 -20.16 -20.46
N VAL A 62 -14.15 -20.83 -21.62
CA VAL A 62 -15.29 -20.66 -22.51
C VAL A 62 -16.19 -21.89 -22.42
N THR A 63 -17.48 -21.69 -22.18
CA THR A 63 -18.50 -22.73 -22.23
C THR A 63 -19.47 -22.42 -23.37
N GLU A 64 -19.61 -23.37 -24.30
CA GLU A 64 -20.44 -23.32 -25.51
C GLU A 64 -20.04 -22.25 -26.56
N ILE A 65 -20.04 -22.68 -27.83
CA ILE A 65 -19.94 -21.80 -29.00
C ILE A 65 -21.30 -21.83 -29.67
N VAL A 66 -21.93 -20.66 -29.87
CA VAL A 66 -23.18 -20.59 -30.64
C VAL A 66 -22.90 -21.10 -32.05
N GLY A 67 -23.53 -22.23 -32.43
CA GLY A 67 -23.48 -22.78 -33.79
C GLY A 67 -22.61 -24.01 -34.02
N THR A 68 -22.00 -24.64 -33.00
CA THR A 68 -21.39 -25.97 -33.16
C THR A 68 -22.31 -27.06 -32.59
N SER A 69 -22.52 -28.14 -33.34
CA SER A 69 -23.36 -29.28 -32.94
C SER A 69 -22.80 -30.11 -31.78
N ASP A 70 -21.55 -29.86 -31.38
CA ASP A 70 -20.91 -30.48 -30.22
C ASP A 70 -21.31 -29.73 -28.94
N LYS A 71 -22.35 -30.23 -28.29
CA LYS A 71 -22.66 -29.90 -26.89
C LYS A 71 -21.54 -30.48 -26.00
N ASP A 72 -21.01 -29.67 -25.09
CA ASP A 72 -20.14 -30.03 -23.94
C ASP A 72 -18.61 -29.82 -24.02
N SER A 73 -18.05 -29.12 -25.02
CA SER A 73 -16.62 -28.77 -24.96
C SER A 73 -16.35 -27.44 -24.22
N THR A 74 -15.77 -27.52 -23.02
CA THR A 74 -15.16 -26.37 -22.33
C THR A 74 -13.67 -26.34 -22.66
N TYR A 75 -13.15 -25.19 -23.06
CA TYR A 75 -11.70 -25.01 -23.25
C TYR A 75 -11.21 -23.76 -22.52
N THR A 76 -9.98 -23.85 -22.04
CA THR A 76 -9.27 -22.73 -21.41
C THR A 76 -8.19 -22.22 -22.36
N ARG A 77 -8.03 -20.90 -22.48
CA ARG A 77 -6.88 -20.27 -23.13
C ARG A 77 -6.29 -19.19 -22.26
N GLU A 78 -4.97 -19.18 -22.19
CA GLU A 78 -4.19 -18.14 -21.52
C GLU A 78 -3.40 -17.35 -22.56
N LEU A 79 -3.35 -16.03 -22.41
CA LEU A 79 -2.58 -15.13 -23.26
C LEU A 79 -1.77 -14.17 -22.37
N GLN A 80 -0.51 -13.98 -22.72
CA GLN A 80 0.29 -12.90 -22.13
C GLN A 80 -0.23 -11.53 -22.60
N ILE A 81 -0.24 -10.55 -21.70
CA ILE A 81 -0.66 -9.17 -21.97
C ILE A 81 0.55 -8.35 -22.41
N GLY A 82 0.46 -7.72 -23.57
CA GLY A 82 1.48 -6.82 -24.09
C GLY A 82 1.50 -6.82 -25.62
N TYR A 83 1.82 -5.67 -26.22
CA TYR A 83 1.90 -5.54 -27.68
C TYR A 83 3.07 -6.37 -28.26
N ASP A 84 4.09 -6.64 -27.44
CA ASP A 84 5.29 -7.42 -27.77
C ASP A 84 5.16 -8.92 -27.43
N LYS A 85 4.03 -9.33 -26.82
CA LYS A 85 3.82 -10.71 -26.33
C LYS A 85 3.04 -11.54 -27.34
N ILE A 86 3.76 -12.09 -28.31
CA ILE A 86 3.19 -12.91 -29.39
C ILE A 86 2.99 -14.35 -28.91
N ASN A 87 1.75 -14.83 -28.93
CA ASN A 87 1.42 -16.22 -28.66
C ASN A 87 1.26 -16.97 -29.98
N GLU A 88 2.22 -17.85 -30.31
CA GLU A 88 2.16 -18.69 -31.50
C GLU A 88 1.35 -19.97 -31.24
N ILE A 89 0.40 -20.28 -32.13
CA ILE A 89 -0.47 -21.44 -32.00
C ILE A 89 -0.69 -22.05 -33.38
N LYS A 90 -1.06 -23.34 -33.46
CA LYS A 90 -1.53 -23.97 -34.70
C LYS A 90 -3.06 -24.05 -34.72
N THR A 91 -3.66 -23.79 -35.88
CA THR A 91 -5.09 -24.04 -36.11
C THR A 91 -5.37 -25.54 -36.22
N VAL A 92 -6.64 -25.93 -36.12
CA VAL A 92 -7.09 -27.33 -36.32
C VAL A 92 -6.69 -27.86 -37.70
N LEU A 93 -6.63 -26.98 -38.71
CA LEU A 93 -6.21 -27.29 -40.08
C LEU A 93 -4.68 -27.23 -40.30
N GLY A 94 -3.91 -27.02 -39.23
CA GLY A 94 -2.45 -26.99 -39.24
C GLY A 94 -1.81 -25.65 -39.64
N LYS A 95 -2.59 -24.61 -39.97
CA LYS A 95 -2.06 -23.26 -40.26
C LYS A 95 -1.44 -22.62 -39.02
N LYS A 96 -0.34 -21.89 -39.18
CA LYS A 96 0.24 -21.04 -38.13
C LYS A 96 -0.73 -19.88 -37.83
N ARG A 97 -0.91 -19.56 -36.55
CA ARG A 97 -1.58 -18.34 -36.10
C ARG A 97 -0.79 -17.66 -34.98
N THR A 98 -0.82 -16.34 -34.96
CA THR A 98 -0.29 -15.53 -33.87
C THR A 98 -1.44 -14.80 -33.19
N VAL A 99 -1.36 -14.69 -31.87
CA VAL A 99 -2.35 -13.96 -31.06
C VAL A 99 -1.63 -12.98 -30.14
N VAL A 100 -2.05 -11.73 -30.19
CA VAL A 100 -1.64 -10.68 -29.25
C VAL A 100 -2.85 -10.12 -28.53
N PHE A 101 -2.67 -9.78 -27.26
CA PHE A 101 -3.70 -9.16 -26.44
C PHE A 101 -3.11 -7.97 -25.68
N PHE A 102 -3.66 -6.78 -25.89
CA PHE A 102 -3.07 -5.55 -25.35
C PHE A 102 -4.11 -4.47 -25.07
N TRP A 103 -3.74 -3.53 -24.20
CA TRP A 103 -4.56 -2.38 -23.85
C TRP A 103 -4.25 -1.20 -24.78
N ASP A 104 -5.26 -0.73 -25.53
CA ASP A 104 -5.17 0.48 -26.33
C ASP A 104 -5.54 1.71 -25.49
N LYS A 105 -4.51 2.39 -24.97
CA LYS A 105 -4.68 3.58 -24.12
C LYS A 105 -5.41 4.73 -24.81
N LYS A 106 -5.27 4.87 -26.14
CA LYS A 106 -5.87 6.00 -26.87
C LYS A 106 -7.36 5.80 -27.05
N ARG A 107 -7.77 4.56 -27.35
CA ARG A 107 -9.16 4.20 -27.56
C ARG A 107 -9.86 3.71 -26.28
N ASN A 108 -9.11 3.58 -25.18
CA ASN A 108 -9.60 3.15 -23.88
C ASN A 108 -10.31 1.78 -23.94
N LEU A 109 -9.70 0.83 -24.64
CA LEU A 109 -10.27 -0.51 -24.86
C LEU A 109 -9.20 -1.59 -24.93
N TRP A 110 -9.62 -2.84 -24.76
CA TRP A 110 -8.79 -4.00 -24.97
C TRP A 110 -8.86 -4.47 -26.42
N VAL A 111 -7.73 -4.92 -26.96
CA VAL A 111 -7.64 -5.45 -28.32
C VAL A 111 -7.07 -6.87 -28.27
N ARG A 112 -7.75 -7.81 -28.90
CA ARG A 112 -7.16 -9.09 -29.34
C ARG A 112 -6.98 -9.04 -30.83
N GLU A 113 -5.75 -9.23 -31.30
CA GLU A 113 -5.48 -9.41 -32.72
C GLU A 113 -5.00 -10.84 -32.97
N THR A 114 -5.61 -11.49 -33.96
CA THR A 114 -5.24 -12.82 -34.42
C THR A 114 -4.88 -12.77 -35.90
N VAL A 115 -3.66 -13.16 -36.25
CA VAL A 115 -3.21 -13.25 -37.64
C VAL A 115 -3.04 -14.71 -38.01
N ILE A 116 -3.63 -15.12 -39.14
CA ILE A 116 -3.55 -16.47 -39.70
C ILE A 116 -2.66 -16.41 -40.93
N TYR A 117 -1.73 -17.35 -41.03
CA TYR A 117 -0.75 -17.43 -42.10
C TYR A 117 -1.14 -18.52 -43.10
N ASP A 118 -0.72 -18.34 -44.35
CA ASP A 118 -0.89 -19.31 -45.42
C ASP A 118 -0.27 -20.67 -45.03
N LYS A 119 -0.91 -21.76 -45.47
CA LYS A 119 -0.50 -23.12 -45.10
C LYS A 119 0.79 -23.56 -45.80
N GLN A 120 1.00 -23.13 -47.03
CA GLN A 120 2.15 -23.47 -47.86
C GLN A 120 3.27 -22.44 -47.72
N GLU A 121 2.93 -21.17 -47.49
CA GLU A 121 3.88 -20.07 -47.29
C GLU A 121 3.75 -19.44 -45.90
N SER A 122 4.43 -20.03 -44.91
CA SER A 122 4.27 -19.67 -43.48
C SER A 122 4.57 -18.21 -43.07
N THR A 123 5.16 -17.42 -43.96
CA THR A 123 5.43 -15.98 -43.78
C THR A 123 4.34 -15.09 -44.36
N LYS A 124 3.51 -15.61 -45.27
CA LYS A 124 2.43 -14.87 -45.91
C LYS A 124 1.22 -14.81 -44.98
N GLN A 125 0.84 -13.61 -44.57
CA GLN A 125 -0.37 -13.39 -43.78
C GLN A 125 -1.59 -13.45 -44.69
N GLU A 126 -2.57 -14.26 -44.33
CA GLU A 126 -3.77 -14.51 -45.13
C GLU A 126 -4.95 -13.70 -44.58
N ARG A 127 -5.15 -13.75 -43.26
CA ARG A 127 -6.34 -13.21 -42.61
C ARG A 127 -6.01 -12.59 -41.27
N ARG A 128 -6.69 -11.48 -40.96
CA ARG A 128 -6.67 -10.84 -39.64
C ARG A 128 -8.05 -10.88 -39.02
N ILE A 129 -8.08 -11.24 -37.74
CA ILE A 129 -9.27 -11.16 -36.89
C ILE A 129 -8.96 -10.21 -35.74
N THR A 130 -9.76 -9.16 -35.60
CA THR A 130 -9.63 -8.17 -34.53
C THR A 130 -10.85 -8.24 -33.63
N GLU A 131 -10.61 -8.34 -32.32
CA GLU A 131 -11.64 -8.23 -31.29
C GLU A 131 -11.35 -6.98 -30.44
N GLU A 132 -12.32 -6.09 -30.37
CA GLU A 132 -12.29 -4.93 -29.49
C GLU A 132 -13.23 -5.16 -28.32
N VAL A 133 -12.69 -5.02 -27.10
CA VAL A 133 -13.36 -5.40 -25.88
C VAL A 133 -13.46 -4.20 -24.93
N THR A 134 -14.68 -3.86 -24.55
CA THR A 134 -14.98 -2.76 -23.62
C THR A 134 -16.00 -3.18 -22.58
N THR A 135 -16.01 -2.46 -21.45
CA THR A 135 -16.94 -2.64 -20.35
C THR A 135 -17.62 -1.34 -19.98
N GLU A 136 -18.93 -1.37 -19.80
CA GLU A 136 -19.75 -0.23 -19.37
C GLU A 136 -20.99 -0.78 -18.65
N ASP A 137 -21.37 -0.19 -17.50
CA ASP A 137 -22.58 -0.55 -16.74
C ASP A 137 -22.83 -2.06 -16.53
N LYS A 138 -21.79 -2.79 -16.07
CA LYS A 138 -21.81 -4.26 -15.87
C LYS A 138 -22.06 -5.08 -17.15
N LYS A 139 -21.92 -4.46 -18.32
CA LYS A 139 -21.91 -5.12 -19.61
C LYS A 139 -20.50 -5.19 -20.18
N LEU A 140 -20.28 -6.22 -21.00
CA LEU A 140 -19.07 -6.42 -21.77
C LEU A 140 -19.46 -6.44 -23.23
N PHE A 141 -18.80 -5.62 -24.04
CA PHE A 141 -19.02 -5.51 -25.46
C PHE A 141 -17.82 -6.09 -26.18
N ILE A 142 -18.06 -7.04 -27.09
CA ILE A 142 -17.04 -7.64 -27.93
C ILE A 142 -17.42 -7.39 -29.38
N SER A 143 -16.74 -6.45 -30.02
CA SER A 143 -16.81 -6.25 -31.46
C SER A 143 -15.77 -7.13 -32.12
N LYS A 144 -16.16 -7.98 -33.07
CA LYS A 144 -15.28 -8.92 -33.76
C LYS A 144 -15.36 -8.73 -35.26
N LYS A 145 -14.22 -8.53 -35.91
CA LYS A 145 -14.09 -8.30 -37.35
C LYS A 145 -13.06 -9.26 -37.94
N SER A 146 -13.36 -9.84 -39.10
CA SER A 146 -12.48 -10.73 -39.85
C SER A 146 -12.31 -10.20 -41.27
N GLU A 147 -11.06 -10.10 -41.73
CA GLU A 147 -10.69 -9.48 -43.01
C GLU A 147 -9.57 -10.27 -43.69
N LEU A 148 -9.66 -10.43 -45.01
CA LEU A 148 -8.54 -10.86 -45.84
C LEU A 148 -7.50 -9.75 -45.99
N LEU A 149 -6.23 -10.14 -45.94
CA LEU A 149 -5.11 -9.19 -46.04
C LEU A 149 -4.63 -8.93 -47.48
N ASP A 150 -5.11 -9.72 -48.45
CA ASP A 150 -4.82 -9.52 -49.87
C ASP A 150 -5.79 -8.56 -50.57
N GLY A 151 -6.74 -7.97 -49.81
CA GLY A 151 -7.68 -6.97 -50.29
C GLY A 151 -8.84 -7.50 -51.14
N LYS A 152 -9.00 -8.83 -51.25
CA LYS A 152 -10.14 -9.44 -51.91
C LYS A 152 -11.30 -9.61 -50.93
N ASP A 153 -12.53 -9.34 -51.36
CA ASP A 153 -13.73 -9.74 -50.62
C ASP A 153 -13.93 -11.25 -50.80
N ASP A 154 -14.15 -11.95 -49.69
CA ASP A 154 -14.57 -13.36 -49.63
C ASP A 154 -15.83 -13.46 -48.77
N ASP A 155 -16.71 -14.41 -49.08
CA ASP A 155 -17.97 -14.67 -48.36
C ASP A 155 -17.75 -15.04 -46.88
N ASN A 156 -16.50 -15.29 -46.48
CA ASN A 156 -16.09 -15.55 -45.11
C ASN A 156 -15.69 -14.30 -44.30
N ASP A 157 -15.68 -13.11 -44.88
CA ASP A 157 -15.46 -11.86 -44.15
C ASP A 157 -16.69 -11.51 -43.31
N PHE A 158 -16.47 -11.16 -42.04
CA PHE A 158 -17.57 -10.92 -41.11
C PHE A 158 -17.29 -9.79 -40.13
N THR A 159 -18.37 -9.19 -39.64
CA THR A 159 -18.34 -8.21 -38.55
C THR A 159 -19.54 -8.46 -37.64
N MET A 160 -19.30 -8.57 -36.34
CA MET A 160 -20.34 -8.83 -35.35
C MET A 160 -20.07 -8.15 -34.02
N LEU A 161 -21.13 -7.97 -33.24
CA LEU A 161 -21.10 -7.47 -31.87
C LEU A 161 -21.78 -8.48 -30.95
N GLY A 162 -21.10 -8.84 -29.85
CA GLY A 162 -21.72 -9.50 -28.72
C GLY A 162 -21.85 -8.54 -27.54
N VAL A 163 -23.03 -8.50 -26.96
CA VAL A 163 -23.30 -7.81 -25.70
C VAL A 163 -23.47 -8.87 -24.63
N TYR A 164 -22.67 -8.76 -23.58
CA TYR A 164 -22.68 -9.67 -22.45
C TYR A 164 -23.07 -8.93 -21.19
N GLU A 165 -23.72 -9.63 -20.29
CA GLU A 165 -24.00 -9.15 -18.94
C GLU A 165 -23.14 -9.91 -17.94
N LYS A 166 -22.61 -9.18 -16.95
CA LYS A 166 -21.88 -9.78 -15.84
C LYS A 166 -22.86 -10.52 -14.96
N VAL A 167 -22.61 -11.82 -14.73
CA VAL A 167 -23.41 -12.61 -13.79
C VAL A 167 -23.27 -11.99 -12.41
N SER A 168 -24.39 -11.55 -11.83
CA SER A 168 -24.45 -10.88 -10.54
C SER A 168 -24.02 -11.80 -9.39
N ALA A 169 -23.60 -11.23 -8.26
CA ALA A 169 -23.26 -11.99 -7.07
C ALA A 169 -24.45 -12.83 -6.58
N GLU A 170 -25.68 -12.33 -6.72
CA GLU A 170 -26.92 -13.04 -6.40
C GLU A 170 -27.18 -14.23 -7.34
N GLN A 171 -26.93 -14.07 -8.64
CA GLN A 171 -27.04 -15.17 -9.61
C GLN A 171 -25.93 -16.21 -9.44
N LEU A 172 -24.70 -15.77 -9.11
CA LEU A 172 -23.62 -16.66 -8.72
C LEU A 172 -23.96 -17.40 -7.43
N ALA A 173 -24.62 -16.74 -6.48
CA ALA A 173 -25.11 -17.35 -5.24
C ALA A 173 -26.25 -18.34 -5.51
N ALA A 174 -27.17 -18.04 -6.44
CA ALA A 174 -28.24 -18.96 -6.85
C ALA A 174 -27.70 -20.19 -7.61
N GLU A 175 -26.65 -20.03 -8.42
CA GLU A 175 -25.91 -21.16 -9.01
C GLU A 175 -25.14 -21.95 -7.92
N SER A 176 -24.64 -21.26 -6.89
CA SER A 176 -23.99 -21.87 -5.73
C SER A 176 -24.93 -22.63 -4.80
N ALA A 177 -26.24 -22.38 -4.87
CA ALA A 177 -27.26 -23.13 -4.13
C ALA A 177 -27.35 -24.61 -4.58
N LYS A 178 -26.68 -24.97 -5.70
CA LYS A 178 -26.45 -26.37 -6.11
C LYS A 178 -25.23 -27.03 -5.44
N GLY A 179 -24.52 -26.31 -4.57
CA GLY A 179 -23.57 -26.82 -3.58
C GLY A 179 -22.20 -27.26 -4.11
N ARG A 180 -21.16 -26.47 -3.82
CA ARG A 180 -19.99 -26.84 -2.98
C ARG A 180 -18.93 -25.72 -3.01
N GLY A 181 -18.97 -24.78 -2.06
CA GLY A 181 -17.83 -23.90 -1.75
C GLY A 181 -16.59 -24.69 -1.26
N ILE A 182 -15.67 -24.06 -0.54
CA ILE A 182 -14.50 -24.79 -0.02
C ILE A 182 -14.95 -25.91 0.95
N ALA A 183 -14.49 -27.13 0.71
CA ALA A 183 -14.76 -28.30 1.51
C ALA A 183 -13.77 -28.38 2.68
N PHE A 184 -14.10 -27.74 3.79
CA PHE A 184 -13.28 -27.78 4.99
C PHE A 184 -13.39 -29.12 5.71
N ALA A 185 -12.26 -29.79 5.91
CA ALA A 185 -12.18 -31.01 6.69
C ALA A 185 -12.49 -30.73 8.17
N LYS A 186 -13.29 -31.61 8.78
CA LYS A 186 -13.71 -31.54 10.18
C LYS A 186 -13.16 -32.75 10.95
N ASN A 187 -13.03 -32.62 12.27
CA ASN A 187 -12.67 -33.71 13.19
C ASN A 187 -11.35 -34.43 12.84
N ILE A 188 -10.35 -33.69 12.35
CA ILE A 188 -9.05 -34.22 11.92
C ILE A 188 -7.92 -33.36 12.48
N ASN A 189 -6.89 -33.97 13.08
CA ASN A 189 -5.76 -33.23 13.65
C ASN A 189 -4.67 -32.91 12.61
N TRP A 190 -3.67 -32.11 13.00
CA TRP A 190 -2.60 -31.67 12.09
C TRP A 190 -1.80 -32.83 11.46
N GLU A 191 -1.47 -33.86 12.24
CA GLU A 191 -0.73 -35.02 11.72
C GLU A 191 -1.55 -35.82 10.71
N GLN A 192 -2.85 -35.97 10.96
CA GLN A 192 -3.77 -36.61 10.01
C GLN A 192 -3.96 -35.76 8.75
N ILE A 193 -4.00 -34.42 8.87
CA ILE A 193 -4.04 -33.51 7.72
C ILE A 193 -2.78 -33.67 6.86
N LYS A 194 -1.58 -33.66 7.46
CA LYS A 194 -0.32 -33.89 6.73
C LYS A 194 -0.29 -35.27 6.07
N ALA A 195 -0.72 -36.31 6.77
CA ALA A 195 -0.80 -37.66 6.21
C ALA A 195 -1.75 -37.73 5.01
N LYS A 196 -2.92 -37.09 5.11
CA LYS A 196 -3.90 -37.00 4.01
C LYS A 196 -3.36 -36.20 2.83
N ALA A 197 -2.78 -35.03 3.08
CA ALA A 197 -2.17 -34.15 2.08
C ALA A 197 -1.05 -34.88 1.31
N LYS A 198 -0.16 -35.58 2.03
CA LYS A 198 0.89 -36.40 1.42
C LYS A 198 0.34 -37.56 0.60
N LYS A 199 -0.70 -38.24 1.10
CA LYS A 199 -1.34 -39.37 0.39
C LYS A 199 -2.06 -38.92 -0.88
N GLU A 200 -2.73 -37.79 -0.84
CA GLU A 200 -3.49 -37.23 -1.98
C GLU A 200 -2.64 -36.33 -2.88
N ASN A 201 -1.36 -36.10 -2.53
CA ASN A 201 -0.47 -35.15 -3.19
C ASN A 201 -1.10 -33.75 -3.34
N LYS A 202 -1.72 -33.26 -2.26
CA LYS A 202 -2.39 -31.96 -2.20
C LYS A 202 -1.66 -31.03 -1.25
N TYR A 203 -1.73 -29.74 -1.53
CA TYR A 203 -1.32 -28.68 -0.61
C TYR A 203 -2.26 -28.65 0.60
N ILE A 204 -1.90 -27.91 1.64
CA ILE A 204 -2.78 -27.66 2.80
C ILE A 204 -3.14 -26.19 2.83
N PHE A 205 -4.44 -25.90 2.92
CA PHE A 205 -4.99 -24.56 3.04
C PHE A 205 -5.60 -24.39 4.44
N ILE A 206 -5.13 -23.40 5.19
CA ILE A 206 -5.65 -23.10 6.54
C ILE A 206 -6.29 -21.71 6.50
N ASP A 207 -7.59 -21.64 6.77
CA ASP A 207 -8.30 -20.40 7.06
C ASP A 207 -8.20 -20.10 8.56
N CYS A 208 -7.36 -19.11 8.89
CA CYS A 208 -7.19 -18.59 10.25
C CYS A 208 -8.21 -17.47 10.49
N TYR A 209 -9.14 -17.71 11.40
CA TYR A 209 -10.28 -16.83 11.67
C TYR A 209 -10.53 -16.60 13.17
N ALA A 210 -11.46 -15.72 13.49
CA ALA A 210 -12.05 -15.57 14.83
C ALA A 210 -13.57 -15.39 14.74
N THR A 211 -14.32 -15.87 15.73
CA THR A 211 -15.79 -15.80 15.74
C THR A 211 -16.34 -14.38 15.82
N TRP A 212 -15.59 -13.46 16.44
CA TRP A 212 -15.91 -12.04 16.51
C TRP A 212 -15.47 -11.25 15.26
N CYS A 213 -14.66 -11.84 14.37
CA CYS A 213 -14.10 -11.17 13.20
C CYS A 213 -15.17 -10.93 12.12
N GLY A 214 -15.69 -9.70 12.04
CA GLY A 214 -16.60 -9.26 10.98
C GLY A 214 -16.05 -9.52 9.58
N PRO A 215 -14.81 -9.11 9.28
CA PRO A 215 -14.19 -9.35 7.98
C PRO A 215 -14.12 -10.82 7.55
N CYS A 216 -13.92 -11.73 8.51
CA CYS A 216 -13.86 -13.17 8.26
C CYS A 216 -15.23 -13.72 7.85
N LYS A 217 -16.31 -13.27 8.52
CA LYS A 217 -17.69 -13.64 8.17
C LYS A 217 -18.07 -13.18 6.76
N MET A 218 -17.58 -12.01 6.34
CA MET A 218 -17.77 -11.52 4.98
C MET A 218 -17.07 -12.41 3.96
N MET A 219 -15.80 -12.79 4.20
CA MET A 219 -15.09 -13.75 3.33
C MET A 219 -15.80 -15.10 3.25
N ASP A 220 -16.28 -15.64 4.38
CA ASP A 220 -17.06 -16.88 4.41
C ASP A 220 -18.30 -16.80 3.53
N LYS A 221 -19.03 -15.67 3.58
CA LYS A 221 -20.29 -15.48 2.86
C LYS A 221 -20.09 -15.17 1.38
N GLU A 222 -19.10 -14.34 1.04
CA GLU A 222 -18.97 -13.72 -0.28
C GLU A 222 -17.85 -14.34 -1.14
N VAL A 223 -16.95 -15.13 -0.55
CA VAL A 223 -15.79 -15.69 -1.26
C VAL A 223 -15.66 -17.20 -1.05
N LEU A 224 -15.51 -17.66 0.19
CA LEU A 224 -15.19 -19.06 0.49
C LEU A 224 -16.37 -20.01 0.26
N SER A 225 -17.60 -19.48 0.26
CA SER A 225 -18.84 -20.17 -0.09
C SER A 225 -19.04 -20.35 -1.60
N LEU A 226 -18.34 -19.58 -2.44
CA LEU A 226 -18.55 -19.59 -3.88
C LEU A 226 -18.04 -20.89 -4.50
N ASN A 227 -18.86 -21.52 -5.35
CA ASN A 227 -18.47 -22.75 -6.06
C ASN A 227 -17.17 -22.55 -6.85
N MET A 228 -17.02 -21.42 -7.57
CA MET A 228 -15.81 -21.15 -8.35
C MET A 228 -14.52 -21.13 -7.50
N VAL A 229 -14.64 -20.78 -6.22
CA VAL A 229 -13.52 -20.80 -5.27
C VAL A 229 -13.32 -22.22 -4.74
N GLY A 230 -14.40 -22.91 -4.40
CA GLY A 230 -14.41 -24.33 -4.03
C GLY A 230 -13.81 -25.23 -5.11
N ASP A 231 -14.18 -25.08 -6.38
CA ASP A 231 -13.73 -25.90 -7.51
C ASP A 231 -12.22 -25.83 -7.70
N VAL A 232 -11.63 -24.63 -7.52
CA VAL A 232 -10.19 -24.42 -7.63
C VAL A 232 -9.48 -24.98 -6.39
N ILE A 233 -9.97 -24.68 -5.20
CA ILE A 233 -9.28 -25.03 -3.96
C ILE A 233 -9.42 -26.52 -3.62
N ASN A 234 -10.61 -27.09 -3.73
CA ASN A 234 -10.86 -28.50 -3.39
C ASN A 234 -10.08 -29.48 -4.29
N LYS A 235 -9.73 -29.04 -5.51
CA LYS A 235 -8.90 -29.79 -6.44
C LYS A 235 -7.48 -29.98 -5.92
N ASP A 236 -6.84 -28.90 -5.49
CA ASP A 236 -5.40 -28.87 -5.20
C ASP A 236 -5.08 -28.90 -3.69
N PHE A 237 -6.07 -28.66 -2.81
CA PHE A 237 -5.85 -28.44 -1.38
C PHE A 237 -6.68 -29.36 -0.48
N ILE A 238 -6.10 -29.71 0.68
CA ILE A 238 -6.81 -30.12 1.88
C ILE A 238 -7.05 -28.86 2.72
N SER A 239 -8.31 -28.46 2.87
CA SER A 239 -8.68 -27.21 3.56
C SER A 239 -9.12 -27.46 4.99
N ILE A 240 -8.67 -26.64 5.94
CA ILE A 240 -9.14 -26.60 7.33
C ILE A 240 -9.40 -25.17 7.78
N LYS A 241 -10.30 -25.01 8.76
CA LYS A 241 -10.49 -23.74 9.47
C LYS A 241 -9.91 -23.84 10.87
N VAL A 242 -9.14 -22.84 11.27
CA VAL A 242 -8.54 -22.76 12.60
C VAL A 242 -8.93 -21.42 13.23
N GLN A 243 -9.62 -21.50 14.37
CA GLN A 243 -9.87 -20.31 15.17
C GLN A 243 -8.58 -19.96 15.92
N VAL A 244 -7.98 -18.80 15.60
CA VAL A 244 -6.67 -18.43 16.17
C VAL A 244 -6.78 -17.78 17.55
N ASP A 245 -7.96 -17.27 17.90
CA ASP A 245 -8.30 -16.79 19.24
C ASP A 245 -9.06 -17.88 20.02
N SER A 246 -8.89 -17.96 21.33
CA SER A 246 -9.59 -18.93 22.18
C SER A 246 -10.23 -18.26 23.40
N THR A 247 -11.54 -18.43 23.55
CA THR A 247 -12.33 -17.92 24.69
C THR A 247 -12.80 -19.05 25.60
N LYS A 248 -13.15 -18.73 26.85
CA LYS A 248 -13.70 -19.72 27.81
C LYS A 248 -14.98 -20.38 27.31
N ASN A 249 -15.76 -19.68 26.49
CA ASN A 249 -17.06 -20.12 25.98
C ASN A 249 -16.99 -20.87 24.65
N ASP A 250 -15.79 -21.12 24.12
CA ASP A 250 -15.63 -21.84 22.85
C ASP A 250 -16.11 -23.29 22.95
N THR A 251 -16.58 -23.81 21.81
CA THR A 251 -17.02 -25.20 21.68
C THR A 251 -15.85 -26.18 21.86
N LYS A 252 -16.16 -27.45 22.17
CA LYS A 252 -15.14 -28.49 22.35
C LYS A 252 -14.24 -28.66 21.13
N ASP A 253 -14.81 -28.53 19.92
CA ASP A 253 -14.06 -28.66 18.67
C ASP A 253 -13.05 -27.52 18.48
N ILE A 254 -13.42 -26.28 18.81
CA ILE A 254 -12.49 -25.13 18.78
C ILE A 254 -11.36 -25.35 19.80
N LYS A 255 -11.71 -25.78 21.02
CA LYS A 255 -10.74 -26.05 22.10
C LYS A 255 -9.73 -27.15 21.74
N LEU A 256 -10.11 -28.12 20.91
CA LEU A 256 -9.22 -29.18 20.44
C LEU A 256 -8.06 -28.62 19.59
N PHE A 257 -8.29 -27.53 18.85
CA PHE A 257 -7.27 -26.87 18.04
C PHE A 257 -6.52 -25.75 18.77
N SER A 258 -6.93 -25.34 19.98
CA SER A 258 -6.34 -24.16 20.66
C SER A 258 -4.83 -24.21 20.87
N ARG A 259 -4.21 -25.40 20.99
CA ARG A 259 -2.74 -25.52 21.06
C ARG A 259 -2.09 -25.29 19.70
N PHE A 260 -2.67 -25.89 18.65
CA PHE A 260 -2.20 -25.72 17.27
C PHE A 260 -2.42 -24.28 16.78
N ALA A 261 -3.57 -23.69 17.08
CA ALA A 261 -3.90 -22.28 16.83
C ALA A 261 -2.84 -21.34 17.42
N ARG A 262 -2.50 -21.49 18.70
CA ARG A 262 -1.44 -20.71 19.35
C ARG A 262 -0.06 -20.92 18.74
N GLN A 263 0.22 -22.14 18.26
CA GLN A 263 1.45 -22.40 17.52
C GLN A 263 1.46 -21.64 16.19
N LEU A 264 0.38 -21.71 15.40
CA LEU A 264 0.27 -21.02 14.12
C LEU A 264 0.38 -19.50 14.28
N GLU A 265 -0.33 -18.93 15.27
CA GLU A 265 -0.30 -17.50 15.57
C GLU A 265 1.12 -17.01 15.82
N LYS A 266 1.87 -17.73 16.67
CA LYS A 266 3.24 -17.39 17.03
C LYS A 266 4.24 -17.63 15.89
N GLU A 267 4.14 -18.78 15.22
CA GLU A 267 5.12 -19.21 14.21
C GLU A 267 4.99 -18.42 12.91
N TYR A 268 3.77 -18.03 12.55
CA TYR A 268 3.47 -17.35 11.29
C TYR A 268 3.05 -15.88 11.46
N SER A 269 3.18 -15.32 12.67
CA SER A 269 2.88 -13.92 12.98
C SER A 269 1.50 -13.50 12.46
N ILE A 270 0.45 -14.20 12.91
CA ILE A 270 -0.93 -13.92 12.50
C ILE A 270 -1.44 -12.69 13.26
N ASN A 271 -1.05 -11.51 12.78
CA ASN A 271 -1.34 -10.23 13.44
C ASN A 271 -2.62 -9.54 12.90
N ALA A 272 -3.26 -10.13 11.89
CA ALA A 272 -4.46 -9.61 11.26
C ALA A 272 -5.37 -10.74 10.78
N LEU A 273 -6.68 -10.51 10.77
CA LEU A 273 -7.69 -11.48 10.34
C LEU A 273 -8.63 -10.91 9.27
N PRO A 274 -9.10 -11.72 8.31
CA PRO A 274 -8.72 -13.12 8.11
C PRO A 274 -7.27 -13.26 7.63
N SER A 275 -6.66 -14.41 7.92
CA SER A 275 -5.36 -14.80 7.38
C SER A 275 -5.44 -16.21 6.84
N TYR A 276 -4.76 -16.49 5.73
CA TYR A 276 -4.76 -17.81 5.11
C TYR A 276 -3.33 -18.32 4.99
N LEU A 277 -3.07 -19.50 5.55
CA LEU A 277 -1.76 -20.15 5.48
C LEU A 277 -1.80 -21.28 4.46
N ILE A 278 -0.75 -21.39 3.65
CA ILE A 278 -0.62 -22.43 2.64
C ILE A 278 0.66 -23.22 2.88
N PHE A 279 0.54 -24.55 2.92
CA PHE A 279 1.64 -25.48 3.13
C PHE A 279 1.74 -26.48 1.98
N SER A 280 2.94 -27.06 1.80
CA SER A 280 3.16 -28.19 0.89
C SER A 280 2.46 -29.46 1.39
N SER A 281 2.42 -30.48 0.54
CA SER A 281 1.97 -31.83 0.88
C SER A 281 2.72 -32.46 2.07
N GLU A 282 3.94 -32.02 2.35
CA GLU A 282 4.75 -32.45 3.49
C GLU A 282 4.54 -31.58 4.74
N GLY A 283 3.69 -30.56 4.66
CA GLY A 283 3.44 -29.62 5.74
C GLY A 283 4.52 -28.55 5.91
N LYS A 284 5.29 -28.22 4.85
CA LYS A 284 6.23 -27.09 4.87
C LYS A 284 5.49 -25.79 4.55
N PRO A 285 5.71 -24.68 5.26
CA PRO A 285 5.04 -23.42 4.97
C PRO A 285 5.51 -22.86 3.62
N LEU A 286 4.56 -22.44 2.79
CA LEU A 286 4.82 -21.92 1.43
C LEU A 286 4.41 -20.46 1.30
N HIS A 287 3.18 -20.15 1.72
CA HIS A 287 2.59 -18.83 1.49
C HIS A 287 1.68 -18.38 2.64
N LYS A 288 1.49 -17.06 2.76
CA LYS A 288 0.51 -16.44 3.64
C LYS A 288 -0.24 -15.34 2.89
N ILE A 289 -1.55 -15.31 3.05
CA ILE A 289 -2.44 -14.29 2.50
C ILE A 289 -3.08 -13.56 3.67
N VAL A 290 -2.96 -12.22 3.70
CA VAL A 290 -3.51 -11.40 4.77
C VAL A 290 -4.71 -10.61 4.25
N GLY A 291 -5.74 -10.48 5.09
CA GLY A 291 -6.86 -9.56 4.91
C GLY A 291 -7.97 -10.05 3.98
N GLN A 292 -8.95 -9.17 3.80
CA GLN A 292 -10.05 -9.39 2.87
C GLN A 292 -9.58 -9.26 1.43
N ASN A 293 -10.07 -10.12 0.55
CA ASN A 293 -9.78 -10.09 -0.86
C ASN A 293 -11.07 -10.40 -1.61
N ASN A 294 -11.33 -9.72 -2.74
CA ASN A 294 -12.40 -10.18 -3.63
C ASN A 294 -12.07 -11.59 -4.17
N PRO A 295 -13.04 -12.35 -4.70
CA PRO A 295 -12.82 -13.73 -5.14
C PRO A 295 -11.64 -13.91 -6.10
N SER A 296 -11.45 -12.96 -7.02
CA SER A 296 -10.40 -13.03 -8.05
C SER A 296 -9.02 -12.83 -7.46
N THR A 297 -8.83 -11.78 -6.67
CA THR A 297 -7.56 -11.51 -5.97
C THR A 297 -7.22 -12.64 -5.00
N PHE A 298 -8.23 -13.21 -4.33
CA PHE A 298 -8.05 -14.34 -3.44
C PHE A 298 -7.53 -15.58 -4.19
N LEU A 299 -8.18 -15.99 -5.28
CA LEU A 299 -7.74 -17.13 -6.09
C LEU A 299 -6.37 -16.92 -6.73
N LEU A 300 -6.05 -15.69 -7.16
CA LEU A 300 -4.72 -15.35 -7.67
C LEU A 300 -3.65 -15.65 -6.63
N LYS A 301 -3.81 -15.10 -5.42
CA LYS A 301 -2.85 -15.30 -4.31
C LYS A 301 -2.75 -16.77 -3.88
N VAL A 302 -3.85 -17.52 -3.91
CA VAL A 302 -3.83 -18.98 -3.67
C VAL A 302 -3.04 -19.71 -4.76
N ASN A 303 -3.19 -19.33 -6.03
CA ASN A 303 -2.42 -19.91 -7.13
C ASN A 303 -0.93 -19.56 -7.07
N GLU A 304 -0.57 -18.35 -6.65
CA GLU A 304 0.83 -17.94 -6.43
C GLU A 304 1.53 -18.85 -5.41
N ALA A 305 0.80 -19.40 -4.45
CA ALA A 305 1.36 -20.34 -3.50
C ALA A 305 1.82 -21.69 -4.11
N LYS A 306 1.43 -21.99 -5.35
CA LYS A 306 1.91 -23.18 -6.09
C LYS A 306 3.20 -22.92 -6.87
N ASP A 307 3.57 -21.65 -7.04
CA ASP A 307 4.75 -21.21 -7.77
C ASP A 307 5.88 -20.88 -6.79
N SER A 308 6.98 -21.63 -6.83
CA SER A 308 8.11 -21.47 -5.90
C SER A 308 8.71 -20.06 -5.91
N ASP A 309 8.64 -19.36 -7.05
CA ASP A 309 9.22 -18.03 -7.22
C ASP A 309 8.32 -16.92 -6.67
N LYS A 310 7.10 -17.28 -6.29
CA LYS A 310 6.09 -16.38 -5.71
C LYS A 310 5.74 -16.74 -4.26
N GLN A 311 6.24 -17.86 -3.75
CA GLN A 311 6.01 -18.31 -2.38
C GLN A 311 6.75 -17.44 -1.35
N LEU A 312 6.00 -16.80 -0.46
CA LEU A 312 6.50 -15.97 0.63
C LEU A 312 7.65 -16.63 1.41
N TYR A 313 7.40 -17.83 1.96
CA TYR A 313 8.37 -18.49 2.84
C TYR A 313 9.54 -19.10 2.06
N THR A 314 9.33 -19.45 0.78
CA THR A 314 10.40 -19.90 -0.11
C THR A 314 11.36 -18.77 -0.44
N LEU A 315 10.86 -17.60 -0.82
CA LEU A 315 11.67 -16.40 -1.07
C LEU A 315 12.44 -15.97 0.18
N PHE A 316 11.78 -15.96 1.34
CA PHE A 316 12.43 -15.64 2.60
C PHE A 316 13.53 -16.67 2.97
N ASN A 317 13.26 -17.97 2.77
CA ASN A 317 14.23 -19.02 3.04
C ASN A 317 15.42 -19.00 2.06
N MET A 318 15.21 -18.64 0.79
CA MET A 318 16.28 -18.45 -0.19
C MET A 318 17.26 -17.36 0.28
N VAL A 319 16.76 -16.27 0.86
CA VAL A 319 17.60 -15.24 1.51
C VAL A 319 18.33 -15.83 2.71
N LYS A 320 17.63 -16.45 3.66
CA LYS A 320 18.23 -17.00 4.88
C LYS A 320 19.31 -18.06 4.62
N THR A 321 19.13 -18.86 3.57
CA THR A 321 20.08 -19.90 3.15
C THR A 321 21.10 -19.42 2.11
N LYS A 322 21.12 -18.10 1.80
CA LYS A 322 22.05 -17.48 0.83
C LYS A 322 22.03 -18.12 -0.56
N ARG A 323 20.85 -18.56 -1.00
CA ARG A 323 20.63 -19.18 -2.33
C ARG A 323 20.29 -18.17 -3.43
N VAL A 324 20.29 -16.88 -3.12
CA VAL A 324 20.08 -15.79 -4.09
C VAL A 324 21.17 -14.74 -3.94
N PRO A 325 21.57 -14.04 -5.03
CA PRO A 325 22.55 -12.97 -4.95
C PRO A 325 21.99 -11.76 -4.19
N TYR A 326 22.89 -10.95 -3.60
CA TYR A 326 22.48 -9.78 -2.81
C TYR A 326 21.68 -8.74 -3.60
N SER A 327 21.84 -8.67 -4.92
CA SER A 327 21.02 -7.81 -5.80
C SER A 327 19.52 -8.08 -5.67
N GLU A 328 19.13 -9.32 -5.36
CA GLU A 328 17.73 -9.74 -5.23
C GLU A 328 17.12 -9.40 -3.87
N TYR A 329 17.94 -9.14 -2.83
CA TYR A 329 17.43 -8.98 -1.46
C TYR A 329 16.50 -7.77 -1.35
N SER A 330 16.83 -6.67 -2.02
CA SER A 330 15.99 -5.46 -2.01
C SER A 330 14.62 -5.70 -2.69
N VAL A 331 14.60 -6.50 -3.76
CA VAL A 331 13.38 -6.88 -4.49
C VAL A 331 12.53 -7.80 -3.61
N ILE A 332 13.15 -8.81 -2.99
CA ILE A 332 12.47 -9.73 -2.07
C ILE A 332 11.91 -8.97 -0.88
N ALA A 333 12.67 -8.09 -0.24
CA ALA A 333 12.18 -7.27 0.88
C ALA A 333 10.98 -6.40 0.48
N LYS A 334 10.98 -5.82 -0.73
CA LYS A 334 9.84 -5.06 -1.25
C LYS A 334 8.61 -5.95 -1.45
N LYS A 335 8.77 -7.17 -2.01
CA LYS A 335 7.68 -8.14 -2.15
C LYS A 335 7.12 -8.54 -0.77
N LEU A 336 7.99 -8.89 0.18
CA LEU A 336 7.62 -9.18 1.58
C LEU A 336 6.78 -8.06 2.18
N LYS A 337 7.23 -6.81 2.07
CA LYS A 337 6.54 -5.65 2.64
C LYS A 337 5.22 -5.32 1.95
N ASN A 338 5.22 -5.26 0.62
CA ASN A 338 4.13 -4.62 -0.14
C ASN A 338 3.12 -5.62 -0.72
N GLN A 339 3.56 -6.84 -1.07
CA GLN A 339 2.69 -7.87 -1.65
C GLN A 339 2.16 -8.82 -0.58
N PHE A 340 3.01 -9.19 0.38
CA PHE A 340 2.67 -10.17 1.43
C PHE A 340 2.33 -9.54 2.78
N GLU A 341 2.46 -8.21 2.90
CA GLU A 341 2.23 -7.45 4.15
C GLU A 341 3.14 -7.88 5.33
N GLU A 342 4.23 -8.58 5.05
CA GLU A 342 5.22 -9.09 6.02
C GLU A 342 6.33 -8.08 6.31
N LYS A 343 5.96 -6.99 6.99
CA LYS A 343 6.90 -5.90 7.33
C LYS A 343 8.11 -6.38 8.12
N GLU A 344 7.92 -7.24 9.12
CA GLU A 344 9.04 -7.74 9.95
C GLU A 344 9.99 -8.65 9.18
N LEU A 345 9.47 -9.55 8.34
CA LEU A 345 10.34 -10.39 7.48
C LEU A 345 11.09 -9.53 6.46
N ALA A 346 10.43 -8.51 5.89
CA ALA A 346 11.09 -7.55 4.99
C ALA A 346 12.25 -6.83 5.69
N LEU A 347 12.05 -6.39 6.93
CA LEU A 347 13.09 -5.76 7.74
C LEU A 347 14.25 -6.72 8.04
N GLN A 348 13.97 -8.01 8.31
CA GLN A 348 15.01 -9.01 8.46
C GLN A 348 15.84 -9.19 7.19
N VAL A 349 15.19 -9.30 6.02
CA VAL A 349 15.89 -9.41 4.72
C VAL A 349 16.75 -8.16 4.47
N MET A 350 16.23 -6.96 4.74
CA MET A 350 16.99 -5.73 4.58
C MET A 350 18.19 -5.66 5.52
N ARG A 351 18.08 -6.15 6.75
CA ARG A 351 19.21 -6.23 7.69
C ARG A 351 20.31 -7.17 7.16
N GLU A 352 19.94 -8.34 6.68
CA GLU A 352 20.88 -9.30 6.07
C GLU A 352 21.55 -8.71 4.82
N TYR A 353 20.81 -7.95 4.01
CA TYR A 353 21.35 -7.24 2.86
C TYR A 353 22.37 -6.16 3.28
N MET A 354 22.04 -5.39 4.31
CA MET A 354 22.93 -4.36 4.84
C MET A 354 24.23 -4.94 5.39
N ASP A 355 24.14 -6.00 6.21
CA ASP A 355 25.30 -6.69 6.79
C ASP A 355 26.14 -7.43 5.76
N GLY A 356 25.45 -8.16 4.87
CA GLY A 356 26.08 -9.06 3.92
C GLY A 356 26.75 -8.35 2.75
N TYR A 357 26.22 -7.18 2.36
CA TYR A 357 26.61 -6.45 1.14
C TYR A 357 26.90 -4.98 1.38
N ILE A 358 25.90 -4.17 1.76
CA ILE A 358 26.03 -2.70 1.77
C ILE A 358 27.19 -2.26 2.68
N ASN A 359 27.23 -2.73 3.92
CA ASN A 359 28.28 -2.35 4.87
C ASN A 359 29.68 -2.85 4.50
N LYS A 360 29.82 -3.66 3.45
CA LYS A 360 31.12 -4.11 2.91
C LYS A 360 31.58 -3.32 1.70
N LEU A 361 30.70 -2.55 1.06
CA LEU A 361 31.05 -1.70 -0.07
C LEU A 361 32.08 -0.64 0.33
N PRO A 362 32.98 -0.22 -0.57
CA PRO A 362 33.89 0.89 -0.32
C PRO A 362 33.12 2.20 -0.11
N GLU A 363 33.72 3.16 0.59
CA GLU A 363 33.08 4.46 0.89
C GLU A 363 32.64 5.20 -0.39
N THR A 364 33.43 5.11 -1.46
CA THR A 364 33.10 5.70 -2.77
C THR A 364 31.80 5.18 -3.37
N GLU A 365 31.50 3.89 -3.17
CA GLU A 365 30.25 3.27 -3.62
C GLU A 365 29.08 3.68 -2.72
N LEU A 366 29.28 3.72 -1.40
CA LEU A 366 28.23 4.09 -0.44
C LEU A 366 27.72 5.53 -0.59
N LEU A 367 28.50 6.40 -1.25
CA LEU A 367 28.09 7.76 -1.59
C LEU A 367 27.21 7.85 -2.84
N LYS A 368 26.93 6.73 -3.52
CA LYS A 368 25.94 6.70 -4.60
C LYS A 368 24.53 6.84 -4.03
N ARG A 369 23.69 7.58 -4.76
CA ARG A 369 22.32 7.93 -4.33
C ARG A 369 21.46 6.72 -3.99
N GLU A 370 21.59 5.61 -4.72
CA GLU A 370 20.82 4.39 -4.47
C GLU A 370 21.03 3.82 -3.06
N TYR A 371 22.26 3.85 -2.53
CA TYR A 371 22.56 3.32 -1.20
C TYR A 371 22.18 4.30 -0.09
N ILE A 372 22.31 5.61 -0.35
CA ILE A 372 21.78 6.66 0.53
C ILE A 372 20.25 6.52 0.64
N ASP A 373 19.56 6.28 -0.47
CA ASP A 373 18.11 6.05 -0.49
C ASP A 373 17.71 4.77 0.27
N ILE A 374 18.51 3.70 0.19
CA ILE A 374 18.29 2.49 0.99
C ILE A 374 18.44 2.80 2.50
N ALA A 375 19.49 3.53 2.90
CA ALA A 375 19.68 3.94 4.29
C ALA A 375 18.50 4.80 4.77
N ARG A 376 18.06 5.75 3.95
CA ARG A 376 16.90 6.61 4.23
C ARG A 376 15.62 5.82 4.46
N GLN A 377 15.30 4.88 3.57
CA GLN A 377 14.09 4.07 3.65
C GLN A 377 14.12 3.06 4.82
N ASN A 378 15.31 2.72 5.32
CA ASN A 378 15.52 1.70 6.34
C ASN A 378 16.20 2.24 7.61
N MET A 379 16.02 3.54 7.90
CA MET A 379 16.65 4.23 9.04
C MET A 379 16.48 3.48 10.38
N LYS A 380 15.34 2.84 10.62
CA LYS A 380 15.07 2.05 11.84
C LYS A 380 15.99 0.84 12.02
N LEU A 381 16.62 0.35 10.95
CA LEU A 381 17.55 -0.78 10.97
C LEU A 381 19.01 -0.36 11.12
N MET A 382 19.29 0.94 10.94
CA MET A 382 20.63 1.49 10.97
C MET A 382 21.19 1.47 12.39
N LYS A 383 22.47 1.12 12.51
CA LYS A 383 23.21 1.12 13.77
C LYS A 383 24.38 2.09 13.70
N PRO A 384 24.79 2.70 14.83
CA PRO A 384 26.01 3.50 14.90
C PRO A 384 27.28 2.78 14.43
N THR A 385 27.30 1.45 14.55
CA THR A 385 28.41 0.59 14.12
C THR A 385 28.39 0.24 12.63
N ASP A 386 27.32 0.58 11.89
CA ASP A 386 27.24 0.29 10.47
C ASP A 386 28.20 1.19 9.68
N LYS A 387 28.90 0.61 8.69
CA LYS A 387 29.79 1.38 7.81
C LYS A 387 29.02 2.49 7.09
N MET A 388 27.79 2.20 6.64
CA MET A 388 26.93 3.20 6.01
C MET A 388 26.66 4.40 6.93
N PHE A 389 26.45 4.17 8.23
CA PHE A 389 26.27 5.24 9.20
C PHE A 389 27.53 6.11 9.32
N ALA A 390 28.71 5.49 9.42
CA ALA A 390 29.99 6.20 9.48
C ALA A 390 30.23 7.06 8.22
N VAL A 391 29.89 6.53 7.03
CA VAL A 391 29.98 7.27 5.76
C VAL A 391 29.04 8.48 5.77
N ILE A 392 27.79 8.33 6.23
CA ILE A 392 26.84 9.44 6.34
C ILE A 392 27.35 10.50 7.32
N LEU A 393 27.84 10.08 8.50
CA LEU A 393 28.38 10.97 9.53
C LEU A 393 29.55 11.83 9.00
N LYS A 394 30.47 11.21 8.25
CA LYS A 394 31.65 11.88 7.70
C LYS A 394 31.36 12.79 6.50
N ASN A 395 30.33 12.47 5.70
CA ASN A 395 30.08 13.11 4.40
C ASN A 395 28.77 13.94 4.34
N GLN A 396 28.29 14.44 5.47
CA GLN A 396 27.01 15.16 5.61
C GLN A 396 26.75 16.21 4.52
N ALA A 397 27.64 17.21 4.38
CA ALA A 397 27.46 18.30 3.40
C ALA A 397 27.38 17.79 1.93
N LYS A 398 28.17 16.77 1.59
CA LYS A 398 28.16 16.17 0.26
C LYS A 398 26.86 15.40 0.01
N ILE A 399 26.41 14.62 0.99
CA ILE A 399 25.17 13.85 0.90
C ILE A 399 23.96 14.77 0.82
N ASP A 400 23.88 15.78 1.68
CA ASP A 400 22.83 16.78 1.67
C ASP A 400 22.80 17.48 0.30
N SER A 401 23.95 17.85 -0.26
CA SER A 401 24.04 18.41 -1.62
C SER A 401 23.60 17.46 -2.73
N LEU A 402 23.87 16.16 -2.63
CA LEU A 402 23.41 15.16 -3.62
C LEU A 402 21.89 15.03 -3.60
N LEU A 403 21.30 15.12 -2.42
CA LEU A 403 19.88 14.96 -2.20
C LEU A 403 19.08 16.17 -2.70
N LYS A 404 19.56 17.41 -2.52
CA LYS A 404 18.94 18.69 -2.97
C LYS A 404 18.28 18.70 -4.37
N SER A 405 18.69 17.81 -5.28
CA SER A 405 18.12 17.64 -6.62
C SER A 405 16.73 16.96 -6.67
N THR A 406 16.12 16.62 -5.54
CA THR A 406 14.79 15.98 -5.52
C THR A 406 13.65 17.04 -5.59
N PRO A 407 12.53 16.77 -6.30
CA PRO A 407 11.34 17.63 -6.29
C PRO A 407 10.69 17.77 -4.90
N ILE A 408 11.19 17.03 -3.91
CA ILE A 408 10.74 17.07 -2.52
C ILE A 408 11.58 18.10 -1.72
N GLY A 409 12.37 18.96 -2.38
CA GLY A 409 12.83 20.29 -1.93
C GLY A 409 13.62 20.37 -0.60
N GLU A 410 13.83 21.59 -0.15
CA GLU A 410 14.82 22.08 0.83
C GLU A 410 14.98 21.36 2.18
N TRP A 411 14.17 20.32 2.49
CA TRP A 411 14.31 19.38 3.62
C TRP A 411 15.68 18.68 3.65
N GLU A 412 16.38 18.66 2.52
CA GLU A 412 17.63 17.93 2.33
C GLU A 412 18.89 18.77 2.56
N ASN A 413 18.79 20.04 2.97
CA ASN A 413 19.96 20.80 3.44
C ASN A 413 20.53 20.28 4.77
N SER A 414 19.82 19.38 5.46
CA SER A 414 20.23 18.82 6.77
C SER A 414 19.67 17.42 7.01
N TRP A 415 19.27 16.70 5.96
CA TRP A 415 18.73 15.33 6.11
C TRP A 415 19.73 14.44 6.85
N SER A 416 21.02 14.55 6.50
CA SER A 416 22.08 13.77 7.13
C SER A 416 22.15 14.02 8.64
N TYR A 417 21.97 15.28 9.09
CA TYR A 417 21.91 15.65 10.50
C TYR A 417 20.74 14.97 11.21
N THR A 418 19.51 15.15 10.71
CA THR A 418 18.29 14.55 11.27
C THR A 418 18.37 13.02 11.27
N PHE A 419 18.88 12.42 10.20
CA PHE A 419 19.10 10.99 10.10
C PHE A 419 20.02 10.47 11.21
N ILE A 420 21.18 11.12 11.40
CA ILE A 420 22.15 10.74 12.43
C ILE A 420 21.51 10.84 13.82
N ASN A 421 20.89 11.97 14.14
CA ASN A 421 20.26 12.17 15.44
C ASN A 421 19.16 11.13 15.71
N ARG A 422 18.35 10.81 14.70
CA ARG A 422 17.28 9.82 14.83
C ARG A 422 17.82 8.40 15.03
N VAL A 423 18.88 8.02 14.34
CA VAL A 423 19.55 6.71 14.56
C VAL A 423 20.10 6.63 15.98
N LEU A 424 20.77 7.68 16.46
CA LEU A 424 21.30 7.74 17.82
C LEU A 424 20.19 7.69 18.89
N LEU A 425 19.10 8.43 18.68
CA LEU A 425 17.93 8.39 19.54
C LEU A 425 17.34 6.97 19.62
N LEU A 426 17.13 6.31 18.48
CA LEU A 426 16.53 4.97 18.44
C LEU A 426 17.45 3.89 19.05
N THR A 427 18.76 3.99 18.85
CA THR A 427 19.71 2.91 19.19
C THR A 427 20.39 3.10 20.55
N ILE A 428 20.58 4.33 21.01
CA ILE A 428 21.24 4.65 22.28
C ILE A 428 20.20 5.11 23.30
N ALA A 429 19.39 6.12 23.00
CA ALA A 429 18.43 6.63 23.98
C ALA A 429 17.22 5.70 24.18
N GLY A 430 16.70 5.11 23.11
CA GLY A 430 15.49 4.27 23.12
C GLY A 430 15.51 3.13 24.14
N PRO A 431 16.56 2.28 24.19
CA PRO A 431 16.64 1.22 25.21
C PRO A 431 16.64 1.75 26.65
N ARG A 432 17.22 2.92 26.89
CA ARG A 432 17.24 3.56 28.22
C ARG A 432 15.86 4.10 28.59
N PHE A 433 15.07 4.56 27.61
CA PHE A 433 13.67 4.93 27.83
C PHE A 433 12.81 3.76 28.26
N GLU A 434 12.88 2.64 27.54
CA GLU A 434 12.06 1.48 27.87
C GLU A 434 12.43 0.93 29.26
N ALA A 435 13.72 0.94 29.61
CA ALA A 435 14.17 0.60 30.96
C ALA A 435 13.64 1.58 32.03
N ALA A 436 13.79 2.89 31.81
CA ALA A 436 13.33 3.92 32.73
C ALA A 436 11.80 3.88 32.93
N LYS A 437 11.06 3.70 31.83
CA LYS A 437 9.59 3.54 31.82
C LYS A 437 9.14 2.32 32.61
N LYS A 438 9.79 1.17 32.40
CA LYS A 438 9.50 -0.06 33.16
C LYS A 438 9.71 0.13 34.66
N ASN A 439 10.71 0.94 35.04
CA ASN A 439 11.06 1.21 36.43
C ASN A 439 10.38 2.46 37.02
N SER A 440 9.51 3.14 36.25
CA SER A 440 8.86 4.40 36.64
C SER A 440 9.85 5.49 37.09
N GLN A 441 10.97 5.61 36.41
CA GLN A 441 12.05 6.56 36.72
C GLN A 441 12.32 7.50 35.55
N THR A 442 12.94 8.64 35.83
CA THR A 442 13.51 9.52 34.81
C THR A 442 14.78 8.88 34.23
N PRO A 443 15.00 8.92 32.89
CA PRO A 443 16.24 8.46 32.29
C PRO A 443 17.47 9.20 32.84
N ASP A 444 18.58 8.49 33.00
CA ASP A 444 19.87 9.12 33.32
C ASP A 444 20.40 9.89 32.10
N TRP A 445 20.13 11.20 32.10
CA TRP A 445 20.54 12.10 31.01
C TRP A 445 22.05 12.22 30.87
N GLY A 446 22.81 12.12 31.96
CA GLY A 446 24.26 12.20 31.95
C GLY A 446 24.88 10.96 31.31
N GLN A 447 24.36 9.78 31.66
CA GLN A 447 24.77 8.54 31.03
C GLN A 447 24.40 8.50 29.54
N ILE A 448 23.20 8.96 29.17
CA ILE A 448 22.78 9.08 27.76
C ILE A 448 23.77 9.95 26.96
N GLU A 449 24.10 11.14 27.47
CA GLU A 449 25.03 12.05 26.79
C GLU A 449 26.44 11.46 26.67
N ASN A 450 26.92 10.81 27.73
CA ASN A 450 28.22 10.13 27.73
C ASN A 450 28.27 9.03 26.66
N ASP A 451 27.22 8.21 26.56
CA ASP A 451 27.16 7.13 25.56
C ASP A 451 27.02 7.65 24.13
N LEU A 452 26.32 8.77 23.93
CA LEU A 452 26.29 9.48 22.65
C LEU A 452 27.68 10.03 22.28
N GLY A 453 28.40 10.60 23.25
CA GLY A 453 29.75 11.15 23.09
C GLY A 453 30.82 10.12 22.70
N LYS A 454 30.54 8.82 22.80
CA LYS A 454 31.40 7.74 22.29
C LYS A 454 31.29 7.58 20.77
N VAL A 455 30.25 8.13 20.15
CA VAL A 455 29.95 7.97 18.72
C VAL A 455 30.08 9.30 17.97
N VAL A 456 29.64 10.39 18.59
CA VAL A 456 29.62 11.73 17.99
C VAL A 456 30.31 12.74 18.90
N ASP A 457 30.59 13.92 18.35
CA ASP A 457 31.17 15.02 19.12
C ASP A 457 30.25 15.49 20.26
N LYS A 458 30.83 16.23 21.22
CA LYS A 458 30.13 16.68 22.43
C LYS A 458 28.92 17.57 22.14
N GLU A 459 29.01 18.45 21.14
CA GLU A 459 27.92 19.36 20.81
C GLU A 459 26.73 18.59 20.23
N ARG A 460 26.99 17.64 19.33
CA ARG A 460 25.95 16.76 18.81
C ARG A 460 25.37 15.83 19.88
N ALA A 461 26.20 15.27 20.75
CA ALA A 461 25.73 14.44 21.87
C ALA A 461 24.75 15.20 22.77
N LYS A 462 25.08 16.45 23.10
CA LYS A 462 24.20 17.36 23.84
C LYS A 462 22.91 17.67 23.08
N SER A 463 22.99 17.92 21.76
CA SER A 463 21.83 18.14 20.89
C SER A 463 20.87 16.95 20.93
N VAL A 464 21.37 15.74 20.68
CA VAL A 464 20.57 14.51 20.70
C VAL A 464 19.99 14.25 22.10
N ARG A 465 20.74 14.51 23.17
CA ARG A 465 20.20 14.44 24.55
C ARG A 465 19.01 15.38 24.72
N MET A 466 19.06 16.62 24.23
CA MET A 466 17.95 17.57 24.35
C MET A 466 16.71 17.13 23.54
N GLU A 467 16.87 16.64 22.31
CA GLU A 467 15.76 16.05 21.52
C GLU A 467 15.09 14.91 22.28
N THR A 468 15.94 14.08 22.87
CA THR A 468 15.54 12.92 23.64
C THR A 468 14.76 13.36 24.89
N GLN A 469 15.21 14.38 25.62
CA GLN A 469 14.48 14.98 26.74
C GLN A 469 13.11 15.51 26.33
N LEU A 470 13.04 16.24 25.21
CA LEU A 470 11.80 16.79 24.69
C LEU A 470 10.80 15.69 24.31
N TYR A 471 11.27 14.61 23.68
CA TYR A 471 10.41 13.46 23.41
C TYR A 471 9.87 12.82 24.69
N TRP A 472 10.72 12.65 25.71
CA TRP A 472 10.33 12.06 27.00
C TRP A 472 9.29 12.91 27.72
N TYR A 473 9.55 14.21 27.90
CA TYR A 473 8.65 15.10 28.63
C TYR A 473 7.37 15.46 27.83
N GLY A 474 7.38 15.31 26.50
CA GLY A 474 6.22 15.58 25.65
C GLY A 474 5.28 14.39 25.43
N SER A 475 5.71 13.14 25.66
CA SER A 475 4.98 11.94 25.15
C SER A 475 4.48 10.94 26.19
N PHE A 476 4.90 10.99 27.47
CA PHE A 476 4.61 9.92 28.44
C PHE A 476 3.82 10.39 29.67
N LYS A 477 2.84 9.57 30.11
CA LYS A 477 1.99 9.81 31.30
C LYS A 477 2.75 10.07 32.61
N LEU A 478 4.00 9.63 32.74
CA LEU A 478 4.88 9.90 33.89
C LEU A 478 5.68 11.21 33.74
N GLY A 479 5.66 11.80 32.55
CA GLY A 479 6.55 12.86 32.10
C GLY A 479 5.85 14.15 31.66
N ASN A 480 4.57 14.39 31.97
CA ASN A 480 3.87 15.67 31.73
C ASN A 480 4.46 16.84 32.56
N ASN A 481 5.78 16.94 32.62
CA ASN A 481 6.52 18.02 33.20
C ASN A 481 6.79 19.05 32.11
N TRP A 482 5.75 19.82 31.78
CA TRP A 482 5.80 20.87 30.78
C TRP A 482 6.80 21.97 31.14
N ASN A 483 7.10 22.18 32.42
CA ASN A 483 8.14 23.11 32.85
C ASN A 483 9.53 22.67 32.38
N GLU A 484 9.90 21.40 32.56
CA GLU A 484 11.16 20.87 32.04
C GLU A 484 11.15 20.81 30.51
N TYR A 485 10.04 20.44 29.89
CA TYR A 485 9.90 20.50 28.43
C TYR A 485 10.18 21.90 27.89
N ILE A 486 9.51 22.93 28.44
CA ILE A 486 9.67 24.33 28.04
C ILE A 486 11.11 24.79 28.27
N LYS A 487 11.71 24.47 29.43
CA LYS A 487 13.10 24.83 29.73
C LYS A 487 14.08 24.28 28.69
N ILE A 488 13.94 23.00 28.31
CA ILE A 488 14.79 22.39 27.28
C ILE A 488 14.48 22.96 25.90
N ALA A 489 13.21 23.22 25.59
CA ALA A 489 12.78 23.81 24.33
C ALA A 489 13.37 25.21 24.14
N VAL A 490 13.29 26.06 25.17
CA VAL A 490 13.91 27.40 25.20
C VAL A 490 15.42 27.32 25.06
N GLN A 491 16.07 26.38 25.76
CA GLN A 491 17.50 26.16 25.62
C GLN A 491 17.86 25.81 24.17
N ARG A 492 17.10 24.91 23.54
CA ARG A 492 17.29 24.48 22.15
C ARG A 492 17.03 25.63 21.18
N LEU A 493 15.96 26.41 21.38
CA LEU A 493 15.58 27.63 20.65
C LEU A 493 16.42 28.88 20.99
N GLY A 494 17.41 28.76 21.90
CA GLY A 494 18.43 29.78 22.16
C GLY A 494 19.79 29.57 21.48
N GLN A 495 20.12 28.36 21.01
CA GLN A 495 21.39 28.04 20.33
C GLN A 495 21.56 28.70 18.96
N LYS A 496 22.69 29.36 18.68
CA LYS A 496 22.90 30.14 17.44
C LYS A 496 22.58 29.39 16.12
N ASP A 497 22.69 28.07 16.10
CA ASP A 497 22.43 27.19 14.95
C ASP A 497 21.00 26.60 14.89
N HIS A 498 19.97 27.40 15.14
CA HIS A 498 18.55 27.03 14.98
C HIS A 498 18.15 26.51 13.59
N MET A 499 19.03 26.66 12.60
CA MET A 499 18.78 26.25 11.23
C MET A 499 18.46 24.75 11.10
N TYR A 500 18.74 23.96 12.13
CA TYR A 500 18.51 22.51 12.18
C TYR A 500 17.23 22.09 12.90
N ILE A 501 16.43 23.01 13.45
CA ILE A 501 15.15 22.67 14.11
C ILE A 501 14.04 22.76 13.07
N GLU A 502 13.26 21.69 12.92
CA GLU A 502 12.17 21.69 11.95
C GLU A 502 11.06 22.68 12.37
N PRO A 503 10.48 23.44 11.43
CA PRO A 503 9.23 24.17 11.59
C PRO A 503 8.19 23.54 12.51
N ASN A 504 7.86 22.26 12.31
CA ASN A 504 6.90 21.54 13.15
C ASN A 504 7.36 21.38 14.61
N GLU A 505 8.66 21.24 14.86
CA GLU A 505 9.20 21.21 16.22
C GLU A 505 9.12 22.59 16.86
N ILE A 506 9.46 23.65 16.13
CA ILE A 506 9.32 25.03 16.64
C ILE A 506 7.86 25.33 16.99
N ASP A 507 6.93 24.90 16.13
CA ASP A 507 5.49 24.99 16.38
C ASP A 507 5.09 24.27 17.67
N ALA A 508 5.52 23.01 17.85
CA ALA A 508 5.25 22.25 19.07
C ALA A 508 5.84 22.91 20.32
N TYR A 509 7.04 23.47 20.25
CA TYR A 509 7.66 24.20 21.37
C TYR A 509 6.88 25.46 21.71
N CYS A 510 6.47 26.24 20.71
CA CYS A 510 5.68 27.46 20.89
C CYS A 510 4.27 27.15 21.42
N ASP A 511 3.64 26.09 20.95
CA ASP A 511 2.34 25.61 21.44
C ASP A 511 2.42 25.16 22.92
N ALA A 512 3.50 24.47 23.31
CA ALA A 512 3.73 24.12 24.70
C ALA A 512 3.94 25.36 25.59
N ILE A 513 4.76 26.32 25.16
CA ILE A 513 4.96 27.60 25.86
C ILE A 513 3.62 28.32 26.03
N MET A 514 2.84 28.43 24.96
CA MET A 514 1.54 29.08 24.96
C MET A 514 0.55 28.44 25.95
N LYS A 515 0.54 27.11 26.02
CA LYS A 515 -0.40 26.35 26.86
C LYS A 515 -0.03 26.34 28.33
N TYR A 516 1.27 26.29 28.64
CA TYR A 516 1.75 25.94 29.98
C TYR A 516 2.65 26.99 30.64
N SER A 517 2.94 28.11 29.98
CA SER A 517 3.66 29.24 30.58
C SER A 517 2.75 30.44 30.79
N ASP A 518 2.91 31.10 31.95
CA ASP A 518 2.33 32.41 32.25
C ASP A 518 3.35 33.55 32.13
N ASP A 519 4.60 33.24 31.79
CA ASP A 519 5.65 34.25 31.57
C ASP A 519 5.38 35.02 30.26
N THR A 520 4.99 36.28 30.41
CA THR A 520 4.67 37.18 29.29
C THR A 520 5.89 37.47 28.40
N ALA A 521 7.10 37.54 28.95
CA ALA A 521 8.30 37.74 28.15
C ALA A 521 8.56 36.50 27.27
N LEU A 522 8.40 35.31 27.85
CA LEU A 522 8.55 34.06 27.13
C LEU A 522 7.46 33.85 26.06
N LEU A 523 6.22 34.25 26.32
CA LEU A 523 5.14 34.24 25.32
C LEU A 523 5.45 35.17 24.14
N ASN A 524 6.02 36.36 24.38
CA ASN A 524 6.48 37.24 23.31
C ASN A 524 7.67 36.65 22.55
N GLN A 525 8.59 35.97 23.24
CA GLN A 525 9.69 35.28 22.58
C GLN A 525 9.20 34.13 21.69
N ALA A 526 8.18 33.38 22.13
CA ALA A 526 7.52 32.36 21.31
C ALA A 526 6.88 32.95 20.05
N LEU A 527 6.33 34.17 20.10
CA LEU A 527 5.84 34.87 18.90
C LEU A 527 6.95 35.14 17.88
N GLU A 528 8.16 35.46 18.31
CA GLU A 528 9.31 35.67 17.41
C GLU A 528 9.73 34.36 16.74
N TRP A 529 9.87 33.29 17.55
CA TRP A 529 10.22 31.97 17.04
C TRP A 529 9.19 31.41 16.06
N ILE A 530 7.90 31.47 16.40
CA ILE A 530 6.85 30.99 15.50
C ILE A 530 6.74 31.83 14.23
N SER A 531 7.03 33.13 14.28
CA SER A 531 7.04 33.99 13.09
C SER A 531 8.18 33.64 12.14
N ARG A 532 9.36 33.31 12.67
CA ARG A 532 10.47 32.82 11.85
C ARG A 532 10.11 31.47 11.22
N ALA A 533 9.53 30.59 12.00
CA ALA A 533 9.13 29.26 11.57
C ALA A 533 8.02 29.34 10.49
N GLU A 534 7.04 30.22 10.66
CA GLU A 534 6.02 30.58 9.65
C GLU A 534 6.67 31.02 8.33
N GLY A 535 7.70 31.85 8.38
CA GLY A 535 8.44 32.29 7.19
C GLY A 535 9.09 31.12 6.43
N ILE A 536 9.68 30.17 7.15
CA ILE A 536 10.24 28.94 6.56
C ILE A 536 9.13 28.09 5.93
N GLY A 537 8.05 27.84 6.68
CA GLY A 537 6.90 27.07 6.20
C GLY A 537 6.22 27.70 4.98
N ARG A 538 6.21 29.04 4.88
CA ARG A 538 5.69 29.76 3.72
C ARG A 538 6.51 29.50 2.46
N THR A 539 7.82 29.68 2.52
CA THR A 539 8.73 29.41 1.40
C THR A 539 8.57 27.97 0.92
N TRP A 540 8.37 27.04 1.86
CA TRP A 540 8.06 25.65 1.53
C TRP A 540 6.70 25.51 0.84
N SER A 541 5.63 26.12 1.33
CA SER A 541 4.34 26.04 0.64
C SER A 541 4.40 26.61 -0.78
N GLU A 542 5.21 27.64 -1.03
CA GLU A 542 5.35 28.27 -2.35
C GLU A 542 6.12 27.36 -3.33
N SER A 543 7.19 26.70 -2.87
CA SER A 543 8.03 25.83 -3.72
C SER A 543 7.34 24.56 -4.24
N TYR A 544 6.19 24.16 -3.67
CA TYR A 544 5.52 22.88 -3.96
C TYR A 544 4.14 23.06 -4.57
N LYS A 545 3.77 24.30 -4.89
CA LYS A 545 2.48 24.62 -5.51
C LYS A 545 2.37 23.88 -6.85
N GLY A 546 1.44 22.91 -6.94
CA GLY A 546 1.18 22.12 -8.17
C GLY A 546 1.78 20.71 -8.22
N VAL A 547 2.53 20.26 -7.20
CA VAL A 547 3.08 18.90 -7.15
C VAL A 547 2.05 17.92 -6.57
N LYS A 548 1.52 17.00 -7.39
CA LYS A 548 0.55 15.97 -6.95
C LYS A 548 1.23 14.88 -6.11
N GLY A 549 0.64 14.53 -4.95
CA GLY A 549 1.01 13.36 -4.16
C GLY A 549 1.99 13.59 -3.00
N VAL A 550 2.31 14.84 -2.64
CA VAL A 550 3.17 15.20 -1.49
C VAL A 550 2.29 15.68 -0.33
N PHE A 551 2.64 15.36 0.92
CA PHE A 551 2.01 15.94 2.12
C PHE A 551 2.03 17.46 2.00
N SER A 552 0.86 18.10 1.96
CA SER A 552 0.74 19.52 1.60
C SER A 552 1.59 20.37 2.54
N PRO A 553 2.70 20.99 2.10
CA PRO A 553 3.48 21.90 2.93
C PRO A 553 2.66 23.12 3.38
N SER A 554 1.51 23.34 2.73
CA SER A 554 0.51 24.31 3.15
C SER A 554 -0.12 23.96 4.50
N TRP A 555 -0.25 22.68 4.89
CA TRP A 555 -0.77 22.32 6.22
C TRP A 555 0.18 22.77 7.34
N VAL A 556 1.47 22.46 7.21
CA VAL A 556 2.51 22.89 8.17
C VAL A 556 2.49 24.41 8.30
N TYR A 557 2.49 25.11 7.17
CA TYR A 557 2.39 26.56 7.14
C TYR A 557 1.13 27.08 7.87
N MET A 558 -0.05 26.49 7.64
CA MET A 558 -1.29 26.89 8.32
C MET A 558 -1.25 26.64 9.82
N MET A 559 -0.66 25.53 10.28
CA MET A 559 -0.54 25.22 11.71
C MET A 559 0.30 26.26 12.46
N MET A 560 1.38 26.75 11.86
CA MET A 560 2.21 27.81 12.46
C MET A 560 1.46 29.13 12.61
N ARG A 561 0.67 29.49 11.59
CA ARG A 561 -0.19 30.68 11.65
C ARG A 561 -1.27 30.52 12.72
N LYS A 562 -1.80 29.31 12.88
CA LYS A 562 -2.75 28.98 13.92
C LYS A 562 -2.13 29.15 15.32
N THR A 563 -0.97 28.57 15.58
CA THR A 563 -0.25 28.74 16.86
C THR A 563 0.09 30.21 17.14
N LYS A 564 0.51 30.95 16.11
CA LYS A 564 0.75 32.40 16.21
C LYS A 564 -0.52 33.20 16.53
N ALA A 565 -1.66 32.85 15.93
CA ALA A 565 -2.94 33.49 16.22
C ALA A 565 -3.38 33.24 17.67
N ASP A 566 -3.20 32.00 18.15
CA ASP A 566 -3.52 31.63 19.52
C ASP A 566 -2.61 32.36 20.53
N LEU A 567 -1.32 32.51 20.22
CA LEU A 567 -0.39 33.32 21.01
C LEU A 567 -0.80 34.81 21.04
N PHE A 568 -1.23 35.38 19.91
CA PHE A 568 -1.79 36.74 19.90
C PHE A 568 -2.99 36.85 20.83
N PHE A 569 -3.91 35.89 20.79
CA PHE A 569 -5.06 35.88 21.67
C PHE A 569 -4.66 35.76 23.16
N ARG A 570 -3.71 34.86 23.49
CA ARG A 570 -3.16 34.72 24.87
C ARG A 570 -2.53 36.01 25.38
N LEU A 571 -1.90 36.78 24.50
CA LEU A 571 -1.28 38.08 24.80
C LEU A 571 -2.27 39.26 24.76
N GLY A 572 -3.58 39.01 24.68
CA GLY A 572 -4.62 40.05 24.66
C GLY A 572 -4.78 40.76 23.30
N ARG A 573 -4.07 40.32 22.25
CA ARG A 573 -4.10 40.89 20.90
C ARG A 573 -5.21 40.24 20.06
N LYS A 574 -6.45 40.34 20.54
CA LYS A 574 -7.62 39.66 19.94
C LYS A 574 -7.84 40.00 18.46
N LYS A 575 -7.64 41.27 18.07
CA LYS A 575 -7.80 41.70 16.68
C LYS A 575 -6.81 40.97 15.75
N ASP A 576 -5.54 40.95 16.14
CA ASP A 576 -4.47 40.30 15.36
C ASP A 576 -4.71 38.79 15.21
N ALA A 577 -5.21 38.15 16.27
CA ALA A 577 -5.60 36.74 16.23
C ALA A 577 -6.72 36.48 15.20
N ILE A 578 -7.80 37.28 15.24
CA ILE A 578 -8.93 37.16 14.31
C ILE A 578 -8.50 37.40 12.87
N ASP A 579 -7.69 38.44 12.63
CA ASP A 579 -7.23 38.78 11.28
C ASP A 579 -6.33 37.66 10.70
N LEU A 580 -5.52 37.00 11.55
CA LEU A 580 -4.72 35.86 11.14
C LEU A 580 -5.59 34.63 10.84
N TYR A 581 -6.58 34.31 11.67
CA TYR A 581 -7.54 33.24 11.40
C TYR A 581 -8.37 33.48 10.13
N ARG A 582 -8.81 34.72 9.86
CA ARG A 582 -9.45 35.09 8.60
C ARG A 582 -8.56 34.83 7.41
N CYS A 583 -7.27 35.12 7.53
CA CYS A 583 -6.31 34.84 6.47
C CYS A 583 -6.07 33.33 6.28
N ILE A 584 -6.11 32.53 7.34
CA ILE A 584 -6.05 31.06 7.22
C ILE A 584 -7.29 30.54 6.48
N ILE A 585 -8.48 30.93 6.90
CA ILE A 585 -9.76 30.50 6.31
C ILE A 585 -9.91 31.02 4.87
N GLY A 586 -9.42 32.22 4.57
CA GLY A 586 -9.43 32.80 3.24
C GLY A 586 -8.57 32.04 2.22
N ASN A 587 -7.61 31.23 2.69
CA ASN A 587 -6.80 30.33 1.86
C ASN A 587 -7.41 28.91 1.79
N TRP A 588 -8.74 28.83 1.67
CA TRP A 588 -9.50 27.58 1.72
C TRP A 588 -9.08 26.53 0.69
N GLU A 589 -8.56 26.96 -0.46
CA GLU A 589 -8.07 26.07 -1.52
C GLU A 589 -6.86 25.20 -1.08
N LEU A 590 -6.23 25.52 0.05
CA LEU A 590 -5.02 24.83 0.54
C LEU A 590 -5.31 23.73 1.58
N VAL A 591 -6.56 23.57 2.01
CA VAL A 591 -6.95 22.69 3.12
C VAL A 591 -8.29 22.00 2.83
N ASP A 592 -8.54 20.84 3.45
CA ASP A 592 -9.83 20.15 3.30
C ASP A 592 -10.95 20.77 4.16
N ASP A 593 -12.20 20.34 3.92
CA ASP A 593 -13.38 20.85 4.63
C ASP A 593 -13.30 20.63 6.16
N GLY A 594 -12.64 19.56 6.60
CA GLY A 594 -12.46 19.25 8.03
C GLY A 594 -11.52 20.25 8.70
N ALA A 595 -10.40 20.55 8.05
CA ALA A 595 -9.46 21.58 8.44
C ALA A 595 -10.08 22.98 8.48
N LEU A 596 -10.87 23.35 7.46
CA LEU A 596 -11.59 24.62 7.42
C LEU A 596 -12.55 24.78 8.58
N LYS A 597 -13.32 23.74 8.86
CA LYS A 597 -14.22 23.70 10.01
C LYS A 597 -13.47 23.90 11.32
N TYR A 598 -12.34 23.20 11.50
CA TYR A 598 -11.50 23.35 12.69
C TYR A 598 -11.00 24.79 12.92
N PHE A 599 -10.51 25.47 11.86
CA PHE A 599 -10.06 26.86 11.98
C PHE A 599 -11.22 27.83 12.23
N ALA A 600 -12.37 27.62 11.59
CA ALA A 600 -13.57 28.43 11.80
C ALA A 600 -14.10 28.29 13.25
N GLU A 601 -14.13 27.08 13.80
CA GLU A 601 -14.50 26.82 15.20
C GLU A 601 -13.52 27.51 16.17
N SER A 602 -12.22 27.45 15.89
CA SER A 602 -11.21 28.13 16.71
C SER A 602 -11.38 29.66 16.68
N MET A 603 -11.63 30.23 15.50
CA MET A 603 -11.92 31.66 15.37
C MET A 603 -13.21 32.06 16.11
N ALA A 604 -14.26 31.23 16.06
CA ALA A 604 -15.52 31.46 16.77
C ALA A 604 -15.32 31.51 18.29
N LYS A 605 -14.51 30.60 18.84
CA LYS A 605 -14.12 30.63 20.26
C LYS A 605 -13.43 31.94 20.62
N ILE A 606 -12.46 32.40 19.82
CA ILE A 606 -11.78 33.70 20.05
C ILE A 606 -12.77 34.86 20.01
N LEU A 607 -13.70 34.87 19.05
CA LEU A 607 -14.76 35.88 18.96
C LEU A 607 -15.58 35.94 20.26
N ASN A 608 -15.87 34.79 20.86
CA ASN A 608 -16.60 34.65 22.13
C ASN A 608 -15.73 34.83 23.39
N ASN A 609 -14.44 35.18 23.26
CA ASN A 609 -13.47 35.23 24.36
C ASN A 609 -13.25 33.87 25.07
N GLU A 610 -13.48 32.77 24.36
CA GLU A 610 -13.24 31.42 24.86
C GLU A 610 -11.81 30.99 24.54
N LYS A 611 -11.20 30.19 25.44
CA LYS A 611 -9.90 29.58 25.18
C LYS A 611 -9.99 28.62 23.99
N VAL A 612 -9.03 28.72 23.06
CA VAL A 612 -8.90 27.83 21.89
C VAL A 612 -7.98 26.64 22.11
N TRP A 613 -7.24 26.62 23.21
CA TRP A 613 -6.42 25.50 23.64
C TRP A 613 -7.01 24.84 24.87
N GLU A 614 -6.88 23.52 24.95
CA GLU A 614 -7.13 22.78 26.18
C GLU A 614 -5.82 22.66 26.97
N GLU A 615 -5.83 23.11 28.22
CA GLU A 615 -4.80 22.73 29.18
C GLU A 615 -5.03 21.25 29.51
N ALA A 616 -3.97 20.43 29.50
CA ALA A 616 -4.10 19.05 29.97
C ALA A 616 -4.66 19.08 31.40
N ARG A 617 -5.90 18.62 31.60
CA ARG A 617 -6.49 18.52 32.94
C ARG A 617 -5.52 17.76 33.82
N ALA A 618 -5.20 18.33 34.98
CA ALA A 618 -4.65 17.61 36.12
C ALA A 618 -5.69 16.63 36.71
N SER A 619 -6.29 15.78 35.89
CA SER A 619 -7.24 14.76 36.30
C SER A 619 -6.77 13.41 35.81
N LEU A 620 -6.03 12.68 36.64
CA LEU A 620 -6.10 11.20 36.72
C LEU A 620 -5.65 10.72 38.11
N THR A 621 -6.33 11.17 39.16
CA THR A 621 -6.73 10.26 40.25
C THR A 621 -8.03 9.57 39.83
N LYS A 622 -7.91 8.59 38.92
CA LYS A 622 -8.77 7.41 38.79
C LYS A 622 -8.24 6.46 37.73
#